data_AF-A0A651FLG4-F1
#
_entry.id   AF-A0A651FLG4-F1
#
_cell.length_a   1.000
_cell.length_b   1.000
_cell.length_c   1.000
_cell.angle_alpha   90.00
_cell.angle_beta   90.00
_cell.angle_gamma   90.00
#
_symmetry.space_group_name_H-M   'P 1'
#
loop_
_entity.id
_entity.type
_entity.pdbx_description
1 polymer ?
#
loop_
_entity_poly.entity_id
_entity_poly.type
_entity_poly.pdbx_seq_one_letter_code
_entity_poly.pdbx_strand_id
1 'polypeptide(L)'
;MQRPSPVEGDYAVAVVRVALGVMFLSHGLLKLTVFGLSGFEGFLVSRGLPTLLAWPIMLAEIAGGAMILLGLAGRAATAALTPVLVGAFAVHWPNGSPFAAAGGGWEYPAFLLAAAVAHLEGATAH
;
A
#
# COMPACT_ATOMS: atom_id res chain seq x y z
N MET A 1 -11.91 -1.02 -30.02
CA MET A 1 -12.05 -1.34 -28.59
C MET A 1 -13.05 -0.33 -28.01
N GLN A 2 -14.22 -0.78 -27.54
CA GLN A 2 -15.20 0.10 -26.90
C GLN A 2 -14.70 0.47 -25.50
N ARG A 3 -14.84 1.73 -25.10
CA ARG A 3 -14.55 2.15 -23.72
C ARG A 3 -15.63 1.60 -22.79
N PRO A 4 -15.28 1.23 -21.53
CA PRO A 4 -16.27 0.85 -20.54
C PRO A 4 -17.33 1.93 -20.37
N SER A 5 -18.56 1.52 -20.05
CA SER A 5 -19.60 2.48 -19.65
C SER A 5 -19.21 3.15 -18.31
N PRO A 6 -19.72 4.36 -18.01
CA PRO A 6 -19.37 5.08 -16.77
C PRO A 6 -19.56 4.21 -15.51
N VAL A 7 -20.64 3.43 -15.48
CA VAL A 7 -20.99 2.53 -14.37
C VAL A 7 -19.97 1.40 -14.20
N GLU A 8 -19.48 0.80 -15.30
CA GLU A 8 -18.45 -0.25 -15.24
C GLU A 8 -17.10 0.31 -14.76
N GLY A 9 -16.76 1.54 -15.18
CA GLY A 9 -15.58 2.26 -14.69
C GLY A 9 -15.63 2.50 -13.18
N ASP A 10 -16.79 2.94 -12.67
CA ASP A 10 -17.00 3.21 -11.24
C ASP A 10 -16.80 1.96 -10.37
N TYR A 11 -17.28 0.80 -10.83
CA TYR A 11 -17.09 -0.46 -10.11
C TYR A 11 -15.62 -0.90 -10.08
N ALA A 12 -14.90 -0.77 -11.20
CA ALA A 12 -13.47 -1.12 -11.24
C ALA A 12 -12.65 -0.29 -10.23
N VAL A 13 -12.90 1.01 -10.18
CA VAL A 13 -12.23 1.92 -9.23
C VAL A 13 -12.63 1.60 -7.78
N ALA A 14 -13.90 1.29 -7.53
CA ALA A 14 -14.37 0.90 -6.21
C ALA A 14 -13.69 -0.39 -5.70
N VAL A 15 -13.50 -1.38 -6.58
CA VAL A 15 -12.80 -2.62 -6.23
C VAL A 15 -11.34 -2.35 -5.86
N VAL A 16 -10.61 -1.57 -6.68
CA VAL A 16 -9.21 -1.22 -6.39
C VAL A 16 -9.10 -0.43 -5.08
N ARG A 17 -10.02 0.52 -4.85
CA ARG A 17 -10.07 1.30 -3.61
C ARG A 17 -10.22 0.39 -2.39
N VAL A 18 -11.23 -0.49 -2.40
CA VAL A 18 -11.50 -1.38 -1.26
C VAL A 18 -10.31 -2.31 -1.03
N ALA A 19 -9.75 -2.89 -2.10
CA ALA A 19 -8.59 -3.76 -2.00
C ALA A 19 -7.36 -3.05 -1.40
N LEU A 20 -7.04 -1.84 -1.86
CA LEU A 20 -5.94 -1.04 -1.32
C LEU A 20 -6.18 -0.64 0.14
N GLY A 21 -7.38 -0.18 0.47
CA GLY A 21 -7.74 0.23 1.83
C GLY A 21 -7.62 -0.92 2.82
N VAL A 22 -8.15 -2.10 2.47
CA VAL A 22 -8.01 -3.32 3.26
C VAL A 22 -6.54 -3.72 3.38
N MET A 23 -5.78 -3.70 2.27
CA MET A 23 -4.36 -4.07 2.28
C MET A 23 -3.54 -3.21 3.25
N PHE A 24 -3.69 -1.88 3.18
CA PHE A 24 -2.98 -0.96 4.08
C PHE A 24 -3.39 -1.15 5.54
N LEU A 25 -4.69 -1.31 5.81
CA LEU A 25 -5.17 -1.61 7.17
C LEU A 25 -4.60 -2.92 7.70
N SER A 26 -4.61 -3.99 6.90
CA SER A 26 -4.04 -5.27 7.29
C SER A 26 -2.55 -5.17 7.58
N HIS A 27 -1.78 -4.42 6.79
CA HIS A 27 -0.33 -4.25 7.01
C HIS A 27 -0.01 -3.37 8.21
N GLY A 28 -0.75 -2.29 8.41
CA GLY A 28 -0.60 -1.42 9.58
C GLY A 28 -0.98 -2.16 10.87
N LEU A 29 -2.09 -2.90 10.85
CA LEU A 29 -2.51 -3.73 11.99
C LEU A 29 -1.56 -4.90 12.24
N LEU A 30 -1.00 -5.54 11.21
CA LEU A 30 0.04 -6.57 11.36
C LEU A 30 1.23 -6.04 12.16
N LYS A 31 1.70 -4.82 11.84
CA LYS A 31 2.79 -4.16 12.58
C LYS A 31 2.40 -3.89 14.02
N LEU A 32 1.16 -3.48 14.27
CA LEU A 32 0.70 -3.15 15.62
C LEU A 32 0.45 -4.38 16.49
N THR A 33 -0.21 -5.41 15.97
CA THR A 33 -0.78 -6.49 16.77
C THR A 33 -0.03 -7.81 16.69
N VAL A 34 0.73 -8.05 15.61
CA VAL A 34 1.47 -9.30 15.40
C VAL A 34 2.96 -9.10 15.61
N PHE A 35 3.55 -8.09 14.96
CA PHE A 35 4.97 -7.77 15.18
C PHE A 35 5.20 -7.00 16.47
N GLY A 36 4.23 -6.16 16.84
CA GLY A 36 4.43 -5.09 17.81
C GLY A 36 5.44 -4.05 17.30
N LEU A 37 5.52 -2.92 17.99
CA LEU A 37 6.42 -1.82 17.61
C LEU A 37 7.87 -2.32 17.50
N SER A 38 8.36 -3.03 18.51
CA SER A 38 9.74 -3.52 18.56
C SER A 38 10.07 -4.53 17.45
N GLY A 39 9.11 -5.36 17.05
CA GLY A 39 9.29 -6.27 15.92
C GLY A 39 9.44 -5.52 14.59
N PHE A 40 8.63 -4.47 14.37
CA PHE A 40 8.75 -3.65 13.18
C PHE A 40 10.02 -2.78 13.18
N GLU A 41 10.42 -2.23 14.32
CA GLU A 41 11.72 -1.55 14.48
C GLU A 41 12.89 -2.49 14.16
N GLY A 42 12.84 -3.74 14.63
CA GLY A 42 13.83 -4.77 14.28
C GLY A 42 13.89 -5.06 12.78
N PHE A 43 12.73 -5.11 12.11
CA PHE A 43 12.67 -5.22 10.65
C PHE A 43 13.35 -4.01 9.97
N LEU A 44 13.08 -2.78 10.39
CA LEU A 44 13.71 -1.58 9.84
C LEU A 44 15.24 -1.63 10.00
N VAL A 45 15.72 -1.97 11.19
CA VAL A 45 17.16 -2.12 11.46
C VAL A 45 17.80 -3.18 10.56
N SER A 46 17.13 -4.31 10.34
CA SER A 46 17.63 -5.38 9.44
C SER A 46 17.79 -4.92 7.99
N ARG A 47 17.13 -3.81 7.62
CA ARG A 47 17.21 -3.18 6.30
C ARG A 47 18.04 -1.89 6.30
N GLY A 48 18.71 -1.57 7.41
CA GLY A 48 19.51 -0.35 7.55
C GLY A 48 18.68 0.93 7.62
N LEU A 49 17.40 0.84 7.98
CA LEU A 49 16.48 1.98 8.09
C LEU A 49 16.35 2.47 9.55
N PRO A 50 16.16 3.77 9.77
CA PRO A 50 16.01 4.33 11.12
C PRO A 50 14.69 3.91 11.77
N THR A 51 14.73 3.53 13.05
CA THR A 51 13.57 3.13 13.84
C THR A 51 12.55 4.25 14.03
N LEU A 52 12.95 5.53 13.91
CA LEU A 52 12.05 6.68 13.89
C LEU A 52 10.93 6.57 12.85
N LEU A 53 11.13 5.79 11.78
CA LEU A 53 10.11 5.55 10.75
C LEU A 53 8.99 4.60 11.19
N ALA A 54 9.16 3.85 12.27
CA ALA A 54 8.22 2.82 12.70
C ALA A 54 6.82 3.40 12.96
N TRP A 55 6.73 4.44 13.78
CA TRP A 55 5.47 5.11 14.09
C TRP A 55 4.84 5.83 12.88
N PRO A 56 5.55 6.69 12.13
CA PRO A 56 5.00 7.34 10.95
C PRO A 56 4.43 6.36 9.93
N ILE A 57 5.16 5.28 9.61
CA ILE A 57 4.69 4.28 8.63
C ILE A 57 3.46 3.56 9.15
N MET A 58 3.50 3.05 10.39
CA MET A 58 2.37 2.29 10.96
C MET A 58 1.11 3.14 11.06
N LEU A 59 1.22 4.38 11.54
CA LEU A 59 0.08 5.30 11.63
C LEU A 59 -0.43 5.70 10.25
N ALA A 60 0.45 5.97 9.29
CA ALA A 60 0.06 6.28 7.92
C ALA A 60 -0.71 5.12 7.29
N GLU A 61 -0.23 3.88 7.41
CA GLU A 61 -0.91 2.71 6.84
C GLU A 61 -2.29 2.49 7.47
N ILE A 62 -2.43 2.63 8.80
CA ILE A 62 -3.72 2.45 9.47
C ILE A 62 -4.69 3.59 9.10
N ALA A 63 -4.29 4.84 9.30
CA ALA A 63 -5.17 5.99 9.07
C ALA A 63 -5.47 6.16 7.58
N GLY A 64 -4.45 6.09 6.73
CA GLY A 64 -4.59 6.19 5.28
C GLY A 64 -5.36 5.00 4.70
N GLY A 65 -5.14 3.78 5.19
CA GLY A 65 -5.93 2.60 4.81
C GLY A 65 -7.41 2.77 5.15
N ALA A 66 -7.74 3.27 6.35
CA ALA A 66 -9.12 3.58 6.74
C ALA A 66 -9.74 4.66 5.84
N MET A 67 -9.01 5.74 5.58
CA MET A 67 -9.44 6.82 4.68
C MET A 67 -9.73 6.32 3.26
N ILE A 68 -8.84 5.48 2.70
CA ILE A 68 -9.05 4.84 1.40
C ILE A 68 -10.28 3.94 1.43
N LEU A 69 -10.38 3.05 2.42
CA LEU A 69 -11.47 2.07 2.51
C LEU A 69 -12.84 2.74 2.61
N LEU A 70 -12.96 3.75 3.47
CA LEU A 70 -14.20 4.50 3.71
C LEU A 70 -14.50 5.53 2.61
N GLY A 71 -13.58 5.75 1.66
CA GLY A 71 -13.71 6.78 0.63
C GLY A 71 -13.53 8.22 1.14
N LEU A 72 -12.99 8.41 2.34
CA LEU A 72 -12.75 9.71 2.96
C LEU A 72 -11.40 10.26 2.51
N ALA A 73 -11.40 11.19 1.55
CA ALA A 73 -10.17 11.72 0.95
C ALA A 73 -9.20 10.63 0.46
N GLY A 74 -9.75 9.51 -0.04
CA GLY A 74 -8.99 8.30 -0.39
C GLY A 74 -7.88 8.52 -1.41
N ARG A 75 -8.02 9.46 -2.36
CA ARG A 75 -6.96 9.79 -3.33
C ARG A 75 -5.78 10.51 -2.67
N ALA A 76 -6.07 11.49 -1.80
CA ALA A 76 -5.03 12.18 -1.04
C ALA A 76 -4.29 11.19 -0.12
N ALA A 77 -5.02 10.29 0.54
CA ALA A 77 -4.43 9.21 1.35
C ALA A 77 -3.58 8.25 0.51
N THR A 78 -4.04 7.86 -0.69
CA THR A 78 -3.29 6.99 -1.62
C THR A 78 -2.00 7.65 -2.08
N ALA A 79 -2.06 8.93 -2.45
CA ALA A 79 -0.88 9.70 -2.84
C ALA A 79 0.12 9.80 -1.67
N ALA A 80 -0.35 10.07 -0.46
CA ALA A 80 0.49 10.12 0.74
C ALA A 80 1.12 8.77 1.11
N LEU A 81 0.45 7.66 0.79
CA LEU A 81 0.95 6.30 1.04
C LEU A 81 1.83 5.74 -0.08
N THR A 82 1.84 6.36 -1.27
CA THR A 82 2.67 5.91 -2.40
C THR A 82 4.17 5.87 -2.06
N PRO A 83 4.76 6.87 -1.35
CA PRO A 83 6.15 6.78 -0.90
C PRO A 83 6.44 5.57 0.00
N VAL A 84 5.48 5.12 0.81
CA VAL A 84 5.63 3.91 1.63
C VAL A 84 5.74 2.66 0.74
N LEU A 85 4.91 2.57 -0.31
CA LEU A 85 4.98 1.48 -1.28
C LEU A 85 6.28 1.51 -2.11
N VAL A 86 6.77 2.70 -2.47
CA VAL A 86 8.08 2.85 -3.13
C VAL A 86 9.21 2.38 -2.22
N GLY A 87 9.17 2.75 -0.94
CA GLY A 87 10.12 2.26 0.07
C GLY A 87 10.06 0.74 0.23
N ALA A 88 8.87 0.16 0.29
CA ALA A 88 8.69 -1.29 0.34
C ALA A 88 9.28 -1.97 -0.90
N PHE A 89 8.97 -1.47 -2.09
CA PHE A 89 9.54 -1.98 -3.35
C PHE A 89 11.08 -1.95 -3.31
N ALA A 90 11.69 -0.83 -2.89
CA ALA A 90 13.14 -0.71 -2.81
C ALA A 90 13.76 -1.70 -1.80
N VAL A 91 13.14 -1.89 -0.63
CA VAL A 91 13.58 -2.85 0.39
C VAL A 91 13.53 -4.30 -0.13
N HIS A 92 12.56 -4.63 -0.96
CA HIS A 92 12.34 -5.98 -1.47
C HIS A 92 13.03 -6.25 -2.83
N TRP A 93 13.50 -5.20 -3.54
CA TRP A 93 14.19 -5.33 -4.84
C TRP A 93 15.37 -6.31 -4.85
N PRO A 94 16.30 -6.27 -3.87
CA PRO A 94 17.46 -7.17 -3.87
C PRO A 94 17.11 -8.65 -3.71
N ASN A 95 15.90 -8.96 -3.22
CA ASN A 95 15.45 -10.35 -3.00
C ASN A 95 14.95 -11.01 -4.30
N GLY A 96 14.90 -10.28 -5.41
CA GLY A 96 14.40 -10.76 -6.70
C GLY A 96 12.87 -10.89 -6.75
N SER A 97 12.39 -11.67 -7.73
CA SER A 97 10.98 -12.09 -7.88
C SER A 97 10.94 -13.62 -7.74
N PRO A 98 9.94 -14.25 -7.09
CA PRO A 98 8.60 -13.75 -6.73
C PRO A 98 8.47 -13.28 -5.28
N PHE A 99 7.29 -12.83 -4.86
CA PHE A 99 7.02 -12.50 -3.45
C PHE A 99 7.36 -13.66 -2.48
N ALA A 100 7.29 -14.92 -2.93
CA ALA A 100 7.67 -16.09 -2.15
C ALA A 100 9.20 -16.28 -1.96
N ALA A 101 10.04 -15.43 -2.55
CA ALA A 101 11.48 -15.45 -2.32
C ALA A 101 11.81 -15.21 -0.83
N ALA A 102 13.00 -15.66 -0.40
CA ALA A 102 13.46 -15.45 0.96
C ALA A 102 13.49 -13.95 1.32
N GLY A 103 12.80 -13.57 2.39
CA GLY A 103 12.65 -12.16 2.79
C GLY A 103 11.63 -11.34 2.00
N GLY A 104 10.88 -11.98 1.08
CA GLY A 104 9.85 -11.36 0.24
C GLY A 104 10.42 -10.67 -1.00
N GLY A 105 10.05 -11.10 -2.20
CA GLY A 105 10.45 -10.44 -3.45
C GLY A 105 9.67 -9.15 -3.76
N TRP A 106 10.16 -8.38 -4.73
CA TRP A 106 9.61 -7.05 -5.08
C TRP A 106 8.29 -7.07 -5.85
N GLU A 107 7.89 -8.23 -6.39
CA GLU A 107 6.71 -8.40 -7.23
C GLU A 107 5.44 -7.84 -6.59
N TYR A 108 5.20 -8.15 -5.31
CA TYR A 108 4.01 -7.71 -4.60
C TYR A 108 3.98 -6.18 -4.35
N PRO A 109 5.03 -5.54 -3.80
CA PRO A 109 5.09 -4.08 -3.74
C PRO A 109 4.92 -3.38 -5.10
N ALA A 110 5.46 -3.93 -6.18
CA ALA A 110 5.27 -3.40 -7.54
C ALA A 110 3.82 -3.49 -7.99
N PHE A 111 3.16 -4.62 -7.72
CA PHE A 111 1.72 -4.77 -7.98
C PHE A 111 0.88 -3.76 -7.19
N LEU A 112 1.22 -3.53 -5.91
CA LEU A 112 0.53 -2.53 -5.09
C LEU A 112 0.76 -1.09 -5.59
N LEU A 113 1.94 -0.77 -6.11
CA LEU A 113 2.19 0.52 -6.77
C LEU A 113 1.31 0.70 -8.00
N ALA A 114 1.17 -0.33 -8.84
CA ALA A 114 0.28 -0.29 -10.00
C ALA A 114 -1.18 -0.10 -9.58
N ALA A 115 -1.65 -0.79 -8.54
CA ALA A 115 -2.98 -0.60 -7.98
C ALA A 115 -3.17 0.83 -7.43
N ALA A 116 -2.17 1.38 -6.73
CA ALA A 116 -2.21 2.76 -6.24
C ALA A 116 -2.33 3.77 -7.39
N VAL A 117 -1.56 3.59 -8.47
CA VAL A 117 -1.68 4.42 -9.68
C VAL A 117 -3.08 4.29 -10.29
N ALA A 118 -3.61 3.08 -10.45
CA ALA A 118 -4.96 2.89 -10.98
C ALA A 118 -6.03 3.60 -10.13
N HIS A 119 -5.91 3.54 -8.80
CA HIS A 119 -6.82 4.25 -7.90
C HIS A 119 -6.68 5.78 -8.00
N LEU A 120 -5.47 6.29 -8.24
CA LEU A 120 -5.23 7.71 -8.45
C LEU A 120 -5.80 8.19 -9.79
N GLU A 121 -5.71 7.41 -10.87
CA GLU A 121 -6.15 7.78 -12.22
C GLU A 121 -7.65 7.58 -12.48
N GLY A 122 -8.31 6.67 -11.74
CA GLY A 122 -9.70 6.26 -11.96
C GLY A 122 -10.80 7.34 -11.93
N ALA A 123 -10.46 8.62 -11.76
CA ALA A 123 -11.41 9.73 -11.76
C ALA A 123 -11.23 10.72 -12.93
N THR A 124 -10.43 10.41 -13.96
CA THR A 124 -10.37 11.24 -15.17
C THR A 124 -11.48 10.92 -16.19
N ALA A 125 -12.45 10.10 -15.82
CA ALA A 125 -13.67 9.86 -16.60
C ALA A 125 -14.79 10.79 -16.11
N HIS A 126 -14.66 12.09 -16.42
CA HIS A 126 -15.76 13.04 -16.40
C HIS A 126 -16.16 13.35 -17.83
#